data_AF-A0A849P3S3-F1
#
_entry.id   AF-A0A849P3S3-F1
#
_cell.length_a   1.000
_cell.length_b   1.000
_cell.length_c   1.000
_cell.angle_alpha   90.00
_cell.angle_beta   90.00
_cell.angle_gamma   90.00
#
_symmetry.space_group_name_H-M   'P 1'
#
loop_
_entity.id
_entity.type
_entity.pdbx_description
1 polymer ?
#
loop_
_entity_poly.entity_id
_entity_poly.type
_entity_poly.pdbx_seq_one_letter_code
_entity_poly.pdbx_strand_id
1 'polypeptide(L)'
;MKALKKLLVTSAVAFGIVGFAQAQTVENTAKPSTEQKAEFGHKFKRDGEHRGKFGVFHPKLIEDLKLTADQKAKYDEIEKTQKSLFDTNKETGQKLAEERKTLLSADVVDLKALLENGDKFHDEMMKGKNEVRAKTLAFWDSLDTAQKTKATQFLKERQDRMEHFKDKRDGKERRGN
;
A
#
# COMPACT_ATOMS: atom_id res chain seq x y z
N MET A 1 1.98 62.04 -5.56
CA MET A 1 2.59 62.37 -4.26
C MET A 1 1.82 61.67 -3.16
N LYS A 2 2.52 60.90 -2.30
CA LYS A 2 2.23 60.56 -0.88
C LYS A 2 0.92 59.81 -0.57
N ALA A 3 0.87 58.72 0.21
CA ALA A 3 1.87 57.95 0.94
C ALA A 3 1.26 56.62 1.42
N LEU A 4 2.12 55.59 1.55
CA LEU A 4 1.91 54.35 2.30
C LEU A 4 1.61 54.58 3.79
N LYS A 5 0.75 53.75 4.39
CA LYS A 5 0.91 53.17 5.74
C LYS A 5 0.27 51.77 5.73
N LYS A 6 1.04 50.69 5.58
CA LYS A 6 1.63 49.86 6.65
C LYS A 6 0.66 49.61 7.81
N LEU A 7 0.07 48.42 7.87
CA LEU A 7 -0.40 47.84 9.12
C LEU A 7 0.31 46.49 9.30
N LEU A 8 1.16 46.49 10.33
CA LEU A 8 2.05 45.42 10.71
C LEU A 8 1.30 44.31 11.43
N VAL A 9 1.73 43.09 11.12
CA VAL A 9 1.53 41.85 11.87
C VAL A 9 2.19 42.00 13.25
N THR A 10 1.41 41.85 14.32
CA THR A 10 1.90 41.52 15.66
C THR A 10 0.78 40.89 16.48
N SER A 11 0.61 39.58 16.37
CA SER A 11 -0.09 38.81 17.41
C SER A 11 0.98 38.19 18.30
N ALA A 12 1.20 38.82 19.45
CA ALA A 12 2.08 38.35 20.50
C ALA A 12 1.46 37.09 21.13
N VAL A 13 2.10 35.94 20.95
CA VAL A 13 1.82 34.74 21.73
C VAL A 13 2.73 34.77 22.94
N ALA A 14 2.21 35.29 24.06
CA ALA A 14 2.81 35.17 25.36
C ALA A 14 2.29 33.89 26.03
N PHE A 15 3.02 32.78 25.90
CA PHE A 15 2.85 31.65 26.81
C PHE A 15 3.91 31.75 27.90
N GLY A 16 3.43 31.99 29.11
CA GLY A 16 4.24 32.07 30.32
C GLY A 16 5.02 30.78 30.56
N ILE A 17 6.28 30.97 30.93
CA ILE A 17 7.16 29.94 31.47
C ILE A 17 6.62 29.58 32.86
N VAL A 18 5.92 28.46 32.98
CA VAL A 18 5.69 27.80 34.27
C VAL A 18 6.94 26.98 34.56
N GLY A 19 7.64 27.34 35.65
CA GLY A 19 8.87 26.69 36.08
C GLY A 19 8.65 25.20 36.36
N PHE A 20 9.46 24.36 35.73
CA PHE A 20 9.63 22.98 36.15
C PHE A 20 10.69 22.95 37.27
N ALA A 21 10.23 22.59 38.46
CA ALA A 21 11.08 22.21 39.57
C ALA A 21 11.90 20.95 39.23
N GLN A 22 13.15 20.95 39.69
CA GLN A 22 14.06 19.81 39.67
C GLN A 22 13.66 18.71 40.68
N ALA A 23 14.26 17.54 40.46
CA ALA A 23 14.31 16.31 41.27
C ALA A 23 13.12 15.36 41.03
N GLN A 24 13.31 14.08 40.69
CA GLN A 24 14.34 13.15 41.16
C GLN A 24 14.75 12.16 40.05
N THR A 25 16.05 11.95 39.93
CA THR A 25 16.63 10.77 39.27
C THR A 25 16.48 9.56 40.19
N VAL A 26 15.61 8.63 39.81
CA VAL A 26 15.66 7.26 40.34
C VAL A 26 16.51 6.45 39.38
N GLU A 27 17.74 6.21 39.82
CA GLU A 27 18.71 5.32 39.20
C GLU A 27 18.19 3.88 39.32
N ASN A 28 17.54 3.38 38.28
CA ASN A 28 17.16 1.98 38.17
C ASN A 28 18.18 1.28 37.25
N THR A 29 19.28 0.84 37.86
CA THR A 29 20.30 0.02 37.22
C THR A 29 19.75 -1.40 37.00
N ALA A 30 19.03 -1.59 35.88
CA ALA A 30 18.79 -2.89 35.31
C ALA A 30 19.25 -2.86 33.85
N LYS A 31 20.45 -3.38 33.59
CA LYS A 31 20.98 -3.57 32.24
C LYS A 31 19.99 -4.41 31.42
N PRO A 32 19.50 -3.95 30.25
CA PRO A 32 18.80 -4.84 29.34
C PRO A 32 19.81 -5.87 28.80
N SER A 33 19.57 -7.14 29.11
CA SER A 33 20.37 -8.24 28.55
C SER A 33 20.27 -8.19 27.03
N THR A 34 21.44 -8.14 26.42
CA THR A 34 21.62 -7.95 24.98
C THR A 34 21.54 -9.31 24.28
N GLU A 35 20.50 -10.11 24.53
CA GLU A 35 20.44 -11.48 23.99
C GLU A 35 19.00 -12.02 24.03
N GLN A 36 18.13 -11.44 23.21
CA GLN A 36 16.86 -12.06 22.78
C GLN A 36 16.27 -11.30 21.59
N LYS A 37 17.07 -11.07 20.54
CA LYS A 37 16.51 -10.93 19.19
C LYS A 37 16.16 -12.34 18.69
N ALA A 38 15.09 -12.90 19.25
CA ALA A 38 14.50 -14.13 18.76
C ALA A 38 14.05 -13.91 17.30
N GLU A 39 14.91 -14.32 16.37
CA GLU A 39 14.69 -15.28 15.28
C GLU A 39 13.28 -15.43 14.63
N PHE A 40 12.39 -14.44 14.72
CA PHE A 40 11.17 -14.38 13.89
C PHE A 40 11.35 -13.54 12.63
N GLY A 41 12.60 -13.27 12.25
CA GLY A 41 12.94 -12.84 10.91
C GLY A 41 12.89 -14.02 9.95
N HIS A 42 11.70 -14.53 9.63
CA HIS A 42 11.55 -15.31 8.41
C HIS A 42 12.00 -14.42 7.26
N LYS A 43 13.26 -14.59 6.85
CA LYS A 43 13.74 -14.24 5.53
C LYS A 43 12.92 -15.08 4.57
N PHE A 44 11.70 -14.63 4.26
CA PHE A 44 11.17 -14.83 2.94
C PHE A 44 12.25 -14.25 2.05
N LYS A 45 13.12 -15.10 1.52
CA LYS A 45 13.72 -14.84 0.23
C LYS A 45 12.50 -14.52 -0.63
N ARG A 46 12.28 -13.22 -0.89
CA ARG A 46 11.47 -12.78 -2.01
C ARG A 46 12.28 -13.23 -3.21
N ASP A 47 12.24 -14.52 -3.48
CA ASP A 47 12.70 -15.06 -4.75
C ASP A 47 11.84 -14.30 -5.74
N GLY A 48 12.52 -13.37 -6.41
CA GLY A 48 11.98 -12.25 -7.15
C GLY A 48 11.33 -12.69 -8.46
N GLU A 49 10.63 -13.81 -8.46
CA GLU A 49 9.70 -14.15 -9.51
C GLU A 49 8.46 -13.30 -9.32
N HIS A 50 8.56 -12.06 -9.82
CA HIS A 50 7.46 -11.24 -10.30
C HIS A 50 6.09 -11.67 -9.75
N ARG A 51 5.80 -11.37 -8.47
CA ARG A 51 4.39 -11.19 -8.07
C ARG A 51 3.90 -10.14 -9.04
N GLY A 52 3.16 -10.59 -10.06
CA GLY A 52 3.02 -9.89 -11.32
C GLY A 52 2.83 -8.42 -11.04
N LYS A 53 3.72 -7.58 -11.58
CA LYS A 53 3.52 -6.14 -11.61
C LYS A 53 2.04 -5.94 -11.94
N PHE A 54 1.38 -5.30 -10.98
CA PHE A 54 -0.04 -5.25 -10.74
C PHE A 54 -0.91 -5.66 -11.95
N GLY A 55 -1.78 -6.66 -11.78
CA GLY A 55 -2.91 -6.86 -12.70
C GLY A 55 -3.00 -8.20 -13.43
N VAL A 56 -3.96 -8.21 -14.36
CA VAL A 56 -4.42 -9.37 -15.13
C VAL A 56 -3.41 -9.74 -16.22
N PHE A 57 -2.76 -8.75 -16.85
CA PHE A 57 -1.84 -8.94 -17.98
C PHE A 57 -0.38 -8.80 -17.55
N HIS A 58 0.39 -9.87 -17.75
CA HIS A 58 1.84 -9.88 -17.47
C HIS A 58 2.61 -9.19 -18.61
N PRO A 59 3.72 -8.47 -18.35
CA PRO A 59 4.50 -7.79 -19.40
C PRO A 59 4.89 -8.69 -20.58
N LYS A 60 5.31 -9.93 -20.30
CA LYS A 60 5.59 -10.95 -21.34
C LYS A 60 4.41 -11.18 -22.29
N LEU A 61 3.17 -11.23 -21.78
CA LEU A 61 1.99 -11.39 -22.63
C LEU A 61 1.80 -10.14 -23.52
N ILE A 62 2.05 -8.96 -22.98
CA ILE A 62 1.86 -7.69 -23.70
C ILE A 62 2.82 -7.57 -24.89
N GLU A 63 4.09 -7.93 -24.69
CA GLU A 63 5.08 -8.02 -25.78
C GLU A 63 4.62 -9.01 -26.86
N ASP A 64 4.07 -10.14 -26.40
CA ASP A 64 3.59 -11.24 -27.23
C ASP A 64 2.30 -10.97 -28.02
N LEU A 65 1.48 -10.02 -27.56
CA LEU A 65 0.20 -9.65 -28.19
C LEU A 65 0.39 -8.73 -29.40
N LYS A 66 1.61 -8.24 -29.64
CA LYS A 66 1.95 -7.34 -30.76
C LYS A 66 0.94 -6.19 -30.87
N LEU A 67 0.77 -5.46 -29.77
CA LEU A 67 -0.23 -4.41 -29.65
C LEU A 67 -0.04 -3.30 -30.69
N THR A 68 -1.15 -2.73 -31.16
CA THR A 68 -1.12 -1.47 -31.91
C THR A 68 -0.69 -0.32 -30.99
N ALA A 69 -0.32 0.84 -31.58
CA ALA A 69 0.03 2.02 -30.80
C ALA A 69 -1.09 2.44 -29.83
N ASP A 70 -2.35 2.41 -30.29
CA ASP A 70 -3.52 2.77 -29.47
C ASP A 70 -3.79 1.77 -28.35
N GLN A 71 -3.56 0.48 -28.58
CA GLN A 71 -3.69 -0.56 -27.56
C GLN A 71 -2.57 -0.44 -26.53
N LYS A 72 -1.34 -0.17 -26.98
CA LYS A 72 -0.19 0.07 -26.11
C LYS A 72 -0.40 1.30 -25.22
N ALA A 73 -0.91 2.40 -25.76
CA ALA A 73 -1.21 3.59 -24.97
C ALA A 73 -2.22 3.29 -23.84
N LYS A 74 -3.28 2.51 -24.13
CA LYS A 74 -4.23 2.06 -23.10
C LYS A 74 -3.58 1.19 -22.03
N TYR A 75 -2.65 0.31 -22.41
CA TYR A 75 -1.91 -0.51 -21.47
C TYR A 75 -0.98 0.34 -20.58
N ASP A 76 -0.24 1.27 -21.17
CA ASP A 76 0.68 2.15 -20.45
C ASP A 76 -0.08 3.04 -19.43
N GLU A 77 -1.31 3.45 -19.75
CA GLU A 77 -2.20 4.13 -18.79
C GLU A 77 -2.58 3.24 -17.60
N ILE A 78 -2.85 1.95 -17.82
CA ILE A 78 -3.14 1.01 -16.74
C ILE A 78 -1.93 0.91 -15.81
N GLU A 79 -0.72 0.72 -16.34
CA GLU A 79 0.50 0.65 -15.55
C GLU A 79 0.73 1.94 -14.75
N LYS A 80 0.49 3.10 -15.36
CA LYS A 80 0.60 4.41 -14.70
C LYS A 80 -0.42 4.54 -13.56
N THR A 81 -1.69 4.21 -13.79
CA THR A 81 -2.74 4.27 -12.76
C THR A 81 -2.44 3.29 -11.63
N GLN A 82 -1.96 2.08 -11.92
CA GLN A 82 -1.59 1.11 -10.89
C GLN A 82 -0.40 1.57 -10.04
N LYS A 83 0.63 2.14 -10.66
CA LYS A 83 1.77 2.69 -9.93
C LYS A 83 1.33 3.83 -9.02
N SER A 84 0.55 4.76 -9.56
CA SER A 84 -0.03 5.86 -8.79
C SER A 84 -0.85 5.33 -7.61
N LEU A 85 -1.72 4.34 -7.83
CA LEU A 85 -2.52 3.73 -6.78
C LEU A 85 -1.67 3.05 -5.71
N PHE A 86 -0.60 2.37 -6.11
CA PHE A 86 0.33 1.75 -5.17
C PHE A 86 1.01 2.80 -4.29
N ASP A 87 1.51 3.88 -4.88
CA ASP A 87 2.17 4.96 -4.15
C ASP A 87 1.19 5.65 -3.19
N THR A 88 -0.02 6.02 -3.66
CA THR A 88 -1.07 6.58 -2.80
C THR A 88 -1.45 5.63 -1.66
N ASN A 89 -1.69 4.34 -1.94
CA ASN A 89 -2.06 3.39 -0.90
C ASN A 89 -0.95 3.18 0.13
N LYS A 90 0.30 3.26 -0.30
CA LYS A 90 1.46 3.17 0.60
C LYS A 90 1.51 4.38 1.53
N GLU A 91 1.39 5.59 0.99
CA GLU A 91 1.41 6.83 1.77
C GLU A 91 0.22 6.91 2.73
N THR A 92 -0.99 6.68 2.21
CA THR A 92 -2.21 6.64 3.01
C THR A 92 -2.11 5.56 4.09
N GLY A 93 -1.67 4.35 3.76
CA GLY A 93 -1.50 3.26 4.72
C GLY A 93 -0.51 3.58 5.83
N GLN A 94 0.59 4.28 5.53
CA GLN A 94 1.54 4.74 6.54
C GLN A 94 0.89 5.76 7.48
N LYS A 95 0.18 6.75 6.93
CA LYS A 95 -0.53 7.75 7.73
C LYS A 95 -1.56 7.11 8.66
N LEU A 96 -2.37 6.18 8.14
CA LEU A 96 -3.35 5.45 8.93
C LEU A 96 -2.73 4.58 10.03
N ALA A 97 -1.56 3.99 9.77
CA ALA A 97 -0.86 3.19 10.77
C ALA A 97 -0.43 4.06 11.98
N GLU A 98 0.04 5.29 11.73
CA GLU A 98 0.38 6.25 12.79
C GLU A 98 -0.87 6.73 13.55
N GLU A 99 -1.96 7.04 12.85
CA GLU A 99 -3.25 7.40 13.47
C GLU A 99 -3.79 6.25 14.33
N ARG A 100 -3.73 5.02 13.82
CA ARG A 100 -4.11 3.81 14.56
C ARG A 100 -3.27 3.62 15.81
N LYS A 101 -1.94 3.79 15.70
CA LYS A 101 -1.03 3.70 16.84
C LYS A 101 -1.39 4.73 17.92
N THR A 102 -1.76 5.94 17.52
CA THR A 102 -2.21 7.00 18.43
C THR A 102 -3.51 6.62 19.14
N LEU A 103 -4.53 6.14 18.40
CA LEU A 103 -5.80 5.70 18.98
C LEU A 103 -5.63 4.53 19.97
N LEU A 104 -4.69 3.63 19.69
CA LEU A 104 -4.39 2.49 20.56
C LEU A 104 -3.53 2.85 21.78
N SER A 105 -2.92 4.05 21.81
CA SER A 105 -2.14 4.52 22.97
C SER A 105 -2.99 5.18 24.06
N ALA A 106 -4.29 5.38 23.81
CA ALA A 106 -5.21 5.92 24.79
C ALA A 106 -5.54 4.88 25.88
N ASP A 107 -5.72 5.33 27.12
CA ASP A 107 -6.12 4.47 28.26
C ASP A 107 -7.45 3.75 28.02
N VAL A 108 -8.35 4.39 27.26
CA VAL A 108 -9.60 3.80 26.76
C VAL A 108 -9.62 3.96 25.24
N VAL A 109 -9.61 2.83 24.53
CA VAL A 109 -9.62 2.81 23.06
C VAL A 109 -10.99 3.24 22.54
N ASP A 110 -11.00 4.26 21.67
CA ASP A 110 -12.18 4.61 20.89
C ASP A 110 -12.33 3.62 19.72
N LEU A 111 -13.12 2.58 19.94
CA LEU A 111 -13.41 1.55 18.93
C LEU A 111 -14.09 2.13 17.69
N LYS A 112 -14.91 3.18 17.83
CA LYS A 112 -15.59 3.80 16.71
C LYS A 112 -14.59 4.53 15.81
N ALA A 113 -13.71 5.35 16.41
CA ALA A 113 -12.65 6.03 15.66
C ALA A 113 -11.70 5.02 14.97
N LEU A 114 -11.40 3.89 15.61
CA LEU A 114 -10.56 2.84 15.04
C LEU A 114 -11.19 2.20 13.79
N LEU A 115 -12.49 1.90 13.84
CA LEU A 115 -13.23 1.32 12.71
C LEU A 115 -13.40 2.32 11.56
N GLU A 116 -13.79 3.56 11.87
CA GLU A 116 -13.93 4.63 10.88
C GLU A 116 -12.60 4.92 10.15
N ASN A 117 -11.47 4.76 10.84
CA ASN A 117 -10.17 4.87 10.21
C ASN A 117 -9.97 3.75 9.17
N GLY A 118 -10.30 2.51 9.52
CA GLY A 118 -10.24 1.37 8.59
C GLY A 118 -11.11 1.55 7.34
N ASP A 119 -12.34 2.03 7.51
CA ASP A 119 -13.31 2.20 6.43
C ASP A 119 -12.82 3.22 5.39
N LYS A 120 -12.27 4.36 5.83
CA LYS A 120 -11.71 5.38 4.93
C LYS A 120 -10.64 4.82 4.00
N PHE A 121 -9.70 4.04 4.55
CA PHE A 121 -8.65 3.41 3.74
C PHE A 121 -9.21 2.39 2.76
N HIS A 122 -10.18 1.59 3.21
CA HIS A 122 -10.83 0.62 2.35
C HIS A 122 -11.52 1.32 1.16
N ASP A 123 -12.27 2.39 1.40
CA ASP A 123 -13.00 3.12 0.36
C ASP A 123 -12.08 3.75 -0.68
N GLU A 124 -11.00 4.41 -0.25
CA GLU A 124 -9.99 4.98 -1.15
C GLU A 124 -9.32 3.90 -2.00
N MET A 125 -8.93 2.79 -1.37
CA MET A 125 -8.34 1.64 -2.07
C MET A 125 -9.32 1.07 -3.10
N MET A 126 -10.61 0.92 -2.75
CA MET A 126 -11.62 0.36 -3.64
C MET A 126 -11.92 1.27 -4.82
N LYS A 127 -11.95 2.58 -4.63
CA LYS A 127 -12.10 3.56 -5.71
C LYS A 127 -10.97 3.42 -6.74
N GLY A 128 -9.72 3.40 -6.29
CA GLY A 128 -8.57 3.22 -7.18
C GLY A 128 -8.56 1.86 -7.87
N LYS A 129 -8.95 0.79 -7.16
CA LYS A 129 -9.10 -0.55 -7.78
C LYS A 129 -10.15 -0.56 -8.88
N ASN A 130 -11.27 0.12 -8.70
CA ASN A 130 -12.33 0.21 -9.70
C ASN A 130 -11.89 0.98 -10.94
N GLU A 131 -11.07 2.03 -10.77
CA GLU A 131 -10.48 2.75 -11.91
C GLU A 131 -9.55 1.84 -12.73
N VAL A 132 -8.65 1.11 -12.07
CA VAL A 132 -7.77 0.13 -12.75
C VAL A 132 -8.61 -0.91 -13.48
N ARG A 133 -9.68 -1.42 -12.87
CA ARG A 133 -10.59 -2.38 -13.50
C ARG A 133 -11.24 -1.80 -14.76
N ALA A 134 -11.78 -0.59 -14.69
CA ALA A 134 -12.41 0.07 -15.83
C ALA A 134 -11.43 0.25 -17.00
N LYS A 135 -10.20 0.71 -16.72
CA LYS A 135 -9.15 0.83 -17.75
C LYS A 135 -8.74 -0.53 -18.33
N THR A 136 -8.65 -1.55 -17.47
CA THR A 136 -8.33 -2.93 -17.89
C THR A 136 -9.40 -3.49 -18.83
N LEU A 137 -10.69 -3.25 -18.55
CA LEU A 137 -11.79 -3.64 -19.43
C LEU A 137 -11.74 -2.89 -20.76
N ALA A 138 -11.51 -1.58 -20.74
CA ALA A 138 -11.36 -0.79 -21.98
C ALA A 138 -10.19 -1.27 -22.85
N PHE A 139 -9.06 -1.65 -22.23
CA PHE A 139 -7.94 -2.28 -22.94
C PHE A 139 -8.36 -3.62 -23.55
N TRP A 140 -8.99 -4.49 -22.76
CA TRP A 140 -9.50 -5.77 -23.24
C TRP A 140 -10.46 -5.62 -24.42
N ASP A 141 -11.40 -4.68 -24.34
CA ASP A 141 -12.39 -4.44 -25.40
C ASP A 141 -11.72 -3.99 -26.70
N SER A 142 -10.60 -3.27 -26.61
CA SER A 142 -9.81 -2.83 -27.76
C SER A 142 -8.99 -3.93 -28.45
N LEU A 143 -8.85 -5.11 -27.84
CA LEU A 143 -8.16 -6.25 -28.43
C LEU A 143 -9.03 -6.95 -29.49
N ASP A 144 -8.39 -7.43 -30.55
CA ASP A 144 -9.04 -8.27 -31.56
C ASP A 144 -9.26 -9.72 -31.05
N THR A 145 -9.96 -10.52 -31.85
CA THR A 145 -10.29 -11.91 -31.49
C THR A 145 -9.04 -12.79 -31.30
N ALA A 146 -8.00 -12.62 -32.12
CA ALA A 146 -6.79 -13.42 -32.02
C ALA A 146 -5.99 -13.05 -30.75
N GLN A 147 -5.88 -11.75 -30.46
CA GLN A 147 -5.27 -11.21 -29.25
C GLN A 147 -6.02 -11.66 -27.99
N LYS A 148 -7.35 -11.56 -27.96
CA LYS A 148 -8.20 -12.05 -26.86
C LYS A 148 -8.02 -13.55 -26.63
N THR A 149 -7.93 -14.34 -27.71
CA THR A 149 -7.71 -15.79 -27.62
C THR A 149 -6.36 -16.10 -26.95
N LYS A 150 -5.27 -15.45 -27.41
CA LYS A 150 -3.93 -15.62 -26.82
C LYS A 150 -3.90 -15.18 -25.35
N ALA A 151 -4.50 -14.05 -25.04
CA ALA A 151 -4.58 -13.55 -23.67
C ALA A 151 -5.41 -14.46 -22.76
N THR A 152 -6.52 -15.03 -23.26
CA THR A 152 -7.34 -16.00 -22.52
C THR A 152 -6.53 -17.26 -22.18
N GLN A 153 -5.76 -17.77 -23.13
CA GLN A 153 -4.90 -18.93 -22.90
C GLN A 153 -3.86 -18.66 -21.80
N PHE A 154 -3.20 -17.50 -21.85
CA PHE A 154 -2.27 -17.08 -20.82
C PHE A 154 -2.92 -16.98 -19.42
N LEU A 155 -4.17 -16.51 -19.35
CA LEU A 155 -4.91 -16.41 -18.10
C LEU A 155 -5.25 -17.79 -17.50
N LYS A 156 -5.63 -18.76 -18.34
CA LYS A 156 -5.85 -20.15 -17.91
C LYS A 156 -4.57 -20.76 -17.35
N GLU A 157 -3.48 -20.67 -18.09
CA GLU A 157 -2.18 -21.20 -17.64
C GLU A 157 -1.71 -20.54 -16.33
N ARG A 158 -2.01 -19.25 -16.15
CA ARG A 158 -1.75 -18.56 -14.88
C ARG A 158 -2.61 -19.10 -13.75
N GLN A 159 -3.89 -19.35 -14.00
CA GLN A 159 -4.80 -19.93 -13.01
C GLN A 159 -4.31 -21.32 -12.58
N ASP A 160 -3.97 -22.19 -13.53
CA ASP A 160 -3.47 -23.54 -13.24
C ASP A 160 -2.20 -23.52 -12.38
N ARG A 161 -1.26 -22.60 -12.68
CA ARG A 161 -0.07 -22.41 -11.84
C ARG A 161 -0.44 -21.99 -10.42
N MET A 162 -1.38 -21.05 -10.27
CA MET A 162 -1.81 -20.55 -8.96
C MET A 162 -2.48 -21.64 -8.13
N GLU A 163 -3.30 -22.50 -8.75
CA GLU A 163 -3.93 -23.65 -8.10
C GLU A 163 -2.87 -24.64 -7.60
N HIS A 164 -1.89 -24.97 -8.44
CA HIS A 164 -0.79 -25.87 -8.07
C HIS A 164 0.11 -25.30 -6.94
N PHE A 165 0.31 -23.97 -6.88
CA PHE A 165 1.01 -23.33 -5.76
C PHE A 165 0.20 -23.38 -4.46
N LYS A 166 -1.13 -23.26 -4.55
CA LYS A 166 -2.03 -23.37 -3.38
C LYS A 166 -1.95 -24.78 -2.78
N ASP A 167 -2.04 -25.82 -3.62
CA ASP A 167 -1.98 -27.21 -3.17
C ASP A 167 -0.65 -27.55 -2.48
N LYS A 168 0.47 -27.00 -2.98
CA LYS A 168 1.79 -27.17 -2.35
C LYS A 168 1.89 -26.51 -0.98
N ARG A 169 1.30 -25.33 -0.81
CA ARG A 169 1.30 -24.63 0.48
C ARG A 169 0.43 -25.37 1.48
N ASP A 170 -0.80 -25.70 1.08
CA ASP A 170 -1.77 -26.37 1.94
C ASP A 170 -1.29 -27.80 2.30
N GLY A 171 -0.60 -28.49 1.38
CA GLY A 171 0.04 -29.79 1.63
C GLY A 171 1.28 -29.74 2.53
N LYS A 172 2.00 -28.61 2.60
CA LYS A 172 3.14 -28.41 3.50
C LYS A 172 2.67 -28.06 4.91
N GLU A 173 1.62 -27.26 5.06
CA GLU A 173 1.00 -26.95 6.36
C GLU A 173 0.42 -28.21 7.01
N ARG A 174 -0.16 -29.13 6.24
CA ARG A 174 -0.69 -30.41 6.75
C ARG A 174 0.38 -31.43 7.18
N ARG A 175 1.64 -31.26 6.79
CA ARG A 175 2.76 -32.16 7.13
C ARG A 175 3.66 -31.61 8.25
N GLY A 176 3.41 -30.37 8.69
CA GLY A 176 4.21 -29.68 9.69
C GLY A 176 3.53 -29.54 11.05
N ASN A 177 2.44 -30.27 11.31
CA ASN A 177 1.73 -30.30 12.59
C ASN A 177 1.62 -31.72 13.11
#